data_AF-A0AAD4LAP2-F1
#
_entry.id   AF-A0AAD4LAP2-F1
#
_cell.length_a   1.000
_cell.length_b   1.000
_cell.length_c   1.000
_cell.angle_alpha   90.00
_cell.angle_beta   90.00
_cell.angle_gamma   90.00
#
_symmetry.space_group_name_H-M   'P 1'
#
loop_
_entity.id
_entity.type
_entity.pdbx_description
1 polymer ?
#
loop_
_entity_poly.entity_id
_entity_poly.type
_entity_poly.pdbx_seq_one_letter_code
_entity_poly.pdbx_strand_id
1 'polypeptide(L)'
;MYRGGLIPFAHRDPVLEASILGALASGYSTVLTTLRRLQLSVLFDGSPGSDTDHERCCNFWGTLYPRMVLTPMQHTLTELTLHSSAYVGALFGLSFAGLHFPHLCALSLRMVVFEPSVGALNYILRHAATLARLELLRCKLLHPDFPSPTAHAWDEESSPEPDSWEYTWNRFAADLTALVALHIDEHRRDRWGHASMESRYVQPIPEGMVYSEVYYTVTPCNAAPVVALRNFQLTVAARSEEVRGAS
;
A
#
# COMPACT_ATOMS: atom_id res chain seq x y z
N MET A 1 7.19 -8.19 -33.83
CA MET A 1 8.14 -7.09 -33.60
C MET A 1 7.34 -5.80 -33.42
N TYR A 2 6.97 -5.48 -32.19
CA TYR A 2 6.34 -4.20 -31.87
C TYR A 2 7.43 -3.23 -31.40
N ARG A 3 7.58 -2.12 -32.13
CA ARG A 3 8.47 -1.01 -31.77
C ARG A 3 7.84 -0.26 -30.60
N GLY A 4 8.49 -0.30 -29.44
CA GLY A 4 8.13 0.51 -28.28
C GLY A 4 8.32 2.00 -28.57
N GLY A 5 7.21 2.73 -28.60
CA GLY A 5 7.21 4.18 -28.54
C GLY A 5 7.40 4.62 -27.09
N LEU A 6 8.53 5.26 -26.81
CA LEU A 6 8.73 6.03 -25.58
C LEU A 6 7.70 7.16 -25.52
N ILE A 7 6.82 7.14 -24.53
CA ILE A 7 6.06 8.33 -24.13
C ILE A 7 6.98 9.13 -23.18
N PRO A 8 7.40 10.35 -23.54
CA PRO A 8 8.21 11.15 -22.65
C PRO A 8 7.33 11.73 -21.54
N PHE A 9 7.52 11.25 -20.31
CA PHE A 9 7.00 11.89 -19.10
C PHE A 9 7.79 13.16 -18.81
N ALA A 10 7.34 14.31 -19.33
CA ALA A 10 7.67 15.62 -18.77
C ALA A 10 6.83 16.73 -19.40
N HIS A 11 5.73 17.10 -18.76
CA HIS A 11 5.31 18.51 -18.77
C HIS A 11 4.91 18.93 -17.35
N ARG A 12 5.92 19.09 -16.49
CA ARG A 12 5.73 19.72 -15.18
C ARG A 12 5.27 21.16 -15.40
N ASP A 13 4.17 21.56 -14.79
CA ASP A 13 3.79 22.97 -14.68
C ASP A 13 4.38 23.54 -13.37
N PRO A 14 5.52 24.26 -13.44
CA PRO A 14 6.23 24.73 -12.26
C PRO A 14 5.45 25.78 -11.44
N VAL A 15 4.41 26.38 -12.02
CA VAL A 15 3.63 27.46 -11.40
C VAL A 15 2.62 26.91 -10.37
N LEU A 16 2.05 25.74 -10.65
CA LEU A 16 1.12 25.04 -9.76
C LEU A 16 1.86 24.37 -8.59
N GLU A 17 3.03 23.77 -8.84
CA GLU A 17 3.91 23.29 -7.77
C GLU A 17 4.34 24.46 -6.87
N ALA A 18 4.86 25.56 -7.41
CA ALA A 18 5.31 26.69 -6.61
C ALA A 18 4.21 27.32 -5.73
N SER A 19 2.96 27.36 -6.20
CA SER A 19 1.84 27.95 -5.45
C SER A 19 1.36 27.06 -4.30
N ILE A 20 1.31 25.73 -4.49
CA ILE A 20 0.97 24.78 -3.42
C ILE A 20 2.14 24.67 -2.42
N LEU A 21 3.39 24.67 -2.92
CA LEU A 21 4.61 24.68 -2.12
C LEU A 21 4.73 25.95 -1.26
N GLY A 22 4.37 27.12 -1.81
CA GLY A 22 4.38 28.40 -1.09
C GLY A 22 3.36 28.48 0.04
N ALA A 23 2.17 27.91 -0.13
CA ALA A 23 1.12 27.93 0.88
C ALA A 23 1.41 26.98 2.08
N LEU A 24 2.15 25.89 1.86
CA LEU A 24 2.53 24.94 2.91
C LEU A 24 3.81 25.35 3.67
N ALA A 25 4.68 26.19 3.09
CA ALA A 25 6.07 26.31 3.55
C ALA A 25 6.30 27.03 4.90
N SER A 26 5.50 28.03 5.29
CA SER A 26 5.92 28.90 6.42
C SER A 26 5.22 28.66 7.77
N GLY A 27 4.27 27.72 7.85
CA GLY A 27 3.59 27.38 9.11
C GLY A 27 3.22 25.91 9.27
N TYR A 28 3.02 25.18 8.16
CA TYR A 28 2.64 23.77 8.22
C TYR A 28 3.82 22.86 8.59
N SER A 29 5.06 23.25 8.28
CA SER A 29 6.24 22.43 8.64
C SER A 29 6.34 22.19 10.15
N THR A 30 6.06 23.21 10.97
CA THR A 30 6.07 23.09 12.44
C THR A 30 4.96 22.18 12.97
N VAL A 31 3.78 22.23 12.35
CA VAL A 31 2.66 21.36 12.74
C VAL A 31 2.93 19.92 12.32
N LEU A 32 3.46 19.71 11.11
CA LEU A 32 3.80 18.38 10.60
C LEU A 32 4.92 17.74 11.44
N THR A 33 5.97 18.47 11.81
CA THR A 33 7.06 17.89 12.60
C THR A 33 6.65 17.49 14.01
N THR A 34 5.54 17.98 14.55
CA THR A 34 5.02 17.62 15.89
C THR A 34 3.89 16.58 15.84
N LEU A 35 3.40 16.25 14.65
CA LEU A 35 2.26 15.36 14.44
C LEU A 35 2.64 13.91 14.78
N ARG A 36 1.91 13.32 15.73
CA ARG A 36 2.06 11.90 16.12
C ARG A 36 1.13 10.97 15.35
N ARG A 37 -0.04 11.45 14.93
CA ARG A 37 -1.04 10.67 14.20
C ARG A 37 -1.42 11.38 12.91
N LEU A 38 -1.13 10.76 11.77
CA LEU A 38 -1.62 11.22 10.47
C LEU A 38 -2.69 10.25 9.98
N GLN A 39 -3.84 10.80 9.60
CA GLN A 39 -4.84 10.08 8.84
C GLN A 39 -5.12 10.81 7.52
N LEU A 40 -4.89 10.11 6.42
CA LEU A 40 -5.14 10.58 5.08
C LEU A 40 -6.14 9.63 4.40
N SER A 41 -7.19 10.20 3.83
CA SER A 41 -8.17 9.48 3.01
C SER A 41 -8.30 10.19 1.68
N VAL A 42 -7.88 9.52 0.60
CA VAL A 42 -7.92 10.04 -0.76
C VAL A 42 -9.17 9.51 -1.44
N LEU A 43 -10.03 10.42 -1.87
CA LEU A 43 -11.27 10.11 -2.58
C LEU A 43 -11.12 10.53 -4.04
N PHE A 44 -11.50 9.65 -4.96
CA PHE A 44 -11.56 9.92 -6.38
C PHE A 44 -13.02 10.15 -6.79
N ASP A 45 -13.33 11.34 -7.29
CA ASP A 45 -14.68 11.77 -7.70
C ASP A 45 -14.94 11.59 -9.21
N GLY A 46 -14.01 10.94 -9.93
CA GLY A 46 -14.06 10.76 -11.38
C GLY A 46 -14.08 9.30 -11.81
N SER A 47 -14.76 9.01 -12.91
CA SER A 47 -14.40 7.85 -13.73
C SER A 47 -12.96 8.07 -14.22
N PRO A 48 -12.00 7.17 -13.93
CA PRO A 48 -10.60 7.33 -14.34
C PRO A 48 -10.46 7.15 -15.86
N GLY A 49 -10.97 8.12 -16.62
CA GLY A 49 -11.02 8.07 -18.08
C GLY A 49 -10.42 9.29 -18.77
N SER A 50 -10.03 10.33 -18.02
CA SER A 50 -9.25 11.44 -18.58
C SER A 50 -7.77 11.28 -18.23
N ASP A 51 -6.89 11.45 -19.22
CA ASP A 51 -5.43 11.40 -19.02
C ASP A 51 -4.97 12.39 -17.93
N THR A 52 -5.67 13.52 -17.81
CA THR A 52 -5.40 14.56 -16.80
C THR A 52 -5.65 14.11 -15.37
N ASP A 53 -6.63 13.24 -15.12
CA ASP A 53 -6.90 12.75 -13.77
C ASP A 53 -5.84 11.73 -13.34
N HIS A 54 -5.43 10.86 -14.27
CA HIS A 54 -4.35 9.90 -14.03
C HIS A 54 -3.04 10.62 -13.68
N GLU A 55 -2.64 11.63 -14.46
CA GLU A 55 -1.41 12.38 -14.20
C GLU A 55 -1.42 13.07 -12.82
N ARG A 56 -2.57 13.64 -12.42
CA ARG A 56 -2.73 14.22 -11.07
C ARG A 56 -2.59 13.18 -9.97
N CYS A 57 -3.15 11.99 -10.16
CA CYS A 57 -3.00 10.88 -9.22
C CYS A 57 -1.53 10.46 -9.10
N CYS A 58 -0.84 10.31 -10.23
CA CYS A 58 0.57 9.97 -10.27
C CYS A 58 1.44 11.03 -9.59
N ASN A 59 1.16 12.32 -9.84
CA ASN A 59 1.89 13.41 -9.20
C ASN A 59 1.62 13.44 -7.68
N PHE A 60 0.38 13.21 -7.27
CA PHE A 60 0.03 13.16 -5.85
C PHE A 60 0.76 12.02 -5.13
N TRP A 61 0.62 10.79 -5.62
CA TRP A 61 1.15 9.59 -4.96
C TRP A 61 2.67 9.45 -5.10
N GLY A 62 3.24 9.81 -6.23
CA GLY A 62 4.68 9.68 -6.50
C GLY A 62 5.52 10.87 -6.03
N THR A 63 4.95 12.06 -5.93
CA THR A 63 5.74 13.27 -5.63
C THR A 63 5.25 13.98 -4.38
N LEU A 64 4.00 14.46 -4.37
CA LEU A 64 3.52 15.34 -3.31
C LEU A 64 3.40 14.62 -1.98
N TYR A 65 2.77 13.45 -1.96
CA TYR A 65 2.49 12.72 -0.73
C TYR A 65 3.79 12.28 0.00
N PRO A 66 4.76 11.59 -0.63
CA PRO A 66 5.98 11.19 0.07
C PRO A 66 6.83 12.39 0.53
N ARG A 67 6.98 13.41 -0.31
CA ARG A 67 7.90 14.53 -0.06
C ARG A 67 7.33 15.59 0.87
N MET A 68 6.08 16.00 0.64
CA MET A 68 5.48 17.13 1.35
C MET A 68 4.77 16.70 2.62
N VAL A 69 4.21 15.50 2.63
CA VAL A 69 3.41 15.02 3.76
C VAL A 69 4.24 14.10 4.65
N LEU A 70 4.80 13.02 4.10
CA LEU A 70 5.42 11.98 4.93
C LEU A 70 6.83 12.30 5.42
N THR A 71 7.68 12.85 4.55
CA THR A 71 9.10 13.11 4.89
C THR A 71 9.28 14.00 6.12
N PRO A 72 8.53 15.10 6.32
CA PRO A 72 8.69 15.97 7.49
C PRO A 72 8.35 15.29 8.84
N MET A 73 7.59 14.20 8.83
CA MET A 73 7.02 13.59 10.04
C MET A 73 7.72 12.30 10.46
N GLN A 74 8.79 11.90 9.75
CA GLN A 74 9.43 10.60 9.94
C GLN A 74 9.82 10.33 11.40
N HIS A 75 10.33 11.34 12.11
CA HIS A 75 10.83 11.16 13.48
C HIS A 75 9.78 11.28 14.60
N THR A 76 8.55 11.68 14.30
CA THR A 76 7.53 11.94 15.35
C THR A 76 6.27 11.15 15.17
N LEU A 77 6.01 10.64 13.97
CA LEU A 77 4.81 9.88 13.66
C LEU A 77 4.82 8.53 14.38
N THR A 78 3.79 8.28 15.18
CA THR A 78 3.51 7.01 15.85
C THR A 78 2.36 6.26 15.19
N GLU A 79 1.45 6.96 14.51
CA GLU A 79 0.30 6.35 13.85
C GLU A 79 0.12 6.91 12.43
N LEU A 80 0.01 6.00 11.46
CA LEU A 80 -0.23 6.34 10.05
C LEU A 80 -1.45 5.60 9.53
N THR A 81 -2.42 6.35 9.01
CA THR A 81 -3.56 5.82 8.26
C THR A 81 -3.51 6.36 6.85
N LEU A 82 -3.37 5.46 5.88
CA LEU A 82 -3.40 5.77 4.46
C LEU A 82 -4.52 5.02 3.77
N HIS A 83 -5.61 5.73 3.52
CA HIS A 83 -6.78 5.16 2.85
C HIS A 83 -6.99 5.78 1.48
N SER A 84 -7.44 4.94 0.56
CA SER A 84 -7.81 5.34 -0.78
C SER A 84 -9.19 4.76 -1.12
N SER A 85 -9.98 5.50 -1.91
CA SER A 85 -11.25 4.99 -2.46
C SER A 85 -11.06 4.15 -3.73
N ALA A 86 -9.85 4.12 -4.28
CA ALA A 86 -9.44 3.28 -5.41
C ALA A 86 -8.12 2.57 -5.12
N TYR A 87 -7.80 1.53 -5.89
CA TYR A 87 -6.53 0.84 -5.75
C TYR A 87 -5.36 1.73 -6.13
N VAL A 88 -4.37 1.82 -5.24
CA VAL A 88 -3.16 2.62 -5.44
C VAL A 88 -1.92 1.75 -5.32
N GLY A 89 -1.01 1.91 -6.28
CA GLY A 89 0.22 1.12 -6.41
C GLY A 89 1.23 1.87 -7.28
N ALA A 90 2.20 1.15 -7.83
CA ALA A 90 3.31 1.67 -8.61
C ALA A 90 2.86 2.35 -9.90
N LEU A 91 1.72 1.94 -10.47
CA LEU A 91 1.12 2.64 -11.61
C LEU A 91 0.86 4.12 -11.29
N PHE A 92 0.55 4.45 -10.03
CA PHE A 92 0.39 5.83 -9.57
C PHE A 92 1.68 6.41 -8.96
N GLY A 93 2.82 5.75 -9.14
CA GLY A 93 4.09 6.16 -8.56
C GLY A 93 4.17 6.01 -7.04
N LEU A 94 3.19 5.36 -6.39
CA LEU A 94 3.25 5.11 -4.96
C LEU A 94 4.49 4.26 -4.65
N SER A 95 5.33 4.73 -3.74
CA SER A 95 6.42 3.94 -3.19
C SER A 95 6.63 4.27 -1.73
N PHE A 96 6.84 3.22 -0.94
CA PHE A 96 7.29 3.34 0.44
C PHE A 96 8.82 3.25 0.56
N ALA A 97 9.53 3.18 -0.57
CA ALA A 97 11.00 3.23 -0.57
C ALA A 97 11.49 4.53 0.09
N GLY A 98 12.52 4.42 0.93
CA GLY A 98 13.11 5.56 1.64
C GLY A 98 12.30 6.11 2.82
N LEU A 99 11.08 5.61 3.08
CA LEU A 99 10.29 6.02 4.25
C LEU A 99 10.57 5.14 5.46
N HIS A 100 10.93 5.75 6.58
CA HIS A 100 11.13 5.07 7.86
C HIS A 100 10.62 5.92 9.03
N PHE A 101 9.76 5.32 9.84
CA PHE A 101 9.12 5.95 10.99
C PHE A 101 9.51 5.20 12.27
N PRO A 102 10.65 5.52 12.91
CA PRO A 102 11.22 4.73 14.01
C PRO A 102 10.32 4.58 15.25
N HIS A 103 9.24 5.35 15.35
CA HIS A 103 8.29 5.27 16.47
C HIS A 103 6.89 4.80 16.05
N LEU A 104 6.74 4.31 14.80
CA LEU A 104 5.44 3.88 14.28
C LEU A 104 4.94 2.65 15.03
N CYS A 105 3.83 2.82 15.74
CA CYS A 105 3.16 1.79 16.52
C CYS A 105 1.82 1.37 15.94
N ALA A 106 1.21 2.18 15.06
CA ALA A 106 -0.01 1.80 14.35
C ALA A 106 0.05 2.15 12.86
N LEU A 107 -0.34 1.20 12.02
CA LEU A 107 -0.44 1.38 10.57
C LEU A 107 -1.78 0.86 10.07
N SER A 108 -2.49 1.68 9.30
CA SER A 108 -3.72 1.29 8.62
C SER A 108 -3.62 1.63 7.13
N LEU A 109 -3.65 0.61 6.28
CA LEU A 109 -3.60 0.75 4.82
C LEU A 109 -4.93 0.30 4.23
N ARG A 110 -5.51 1.10 3.33
CA ARG A 110 -6.71 0.72 2.58
C ARG A 110 -6.50 0.82 1.07
N MET A 111 -6.86 -0.25 0.36
CA MET A 111 -6.78 -0.35 -1.10
C MET A 111 -5.36 -0.06 -1.64
N VAL A 112 -4.33 -0.44 -0.89
CA VAL A 112 -2.94 -0.43 -1.34
C VAL A 112 -2.64 -1.74 -2.07
N VAL A 113 -1.99 -1.64 -3.22
CA VAL A 113 -1.48 -2.78 -3.97
C VAL A 113 -0.07 -3.11 -3.49
N PHE A 114 0.10 -4.34 -3.04
CA PHE A 114 1.37 -4.93 -2.67
C PHE A 114 2.02 -5.41 -3.96
N GLU A 115 2.96 -4.62 -4.43
CA GLU A 115 3.84 -4.97 -5.54
C GLU A 115 5.27 -4.56 -5.19
N PRO A 116 6.26 -5.11 -5.88
CA PRO A 116 7.65 -4.95 -5.48
C PRO A 116 8.13 -3.50 -5.46
N SER A 117 7.80 -2.74 -6.50
CA SER A 117 8.17 -1.32 -6.65
C SER A 117 7.49 -0.40 -5.61
N VAL A 118 6.31 -0.78 -5.12
CA VAL A 118 5.67 -0.10 -3.98
C VAL A 118 6.42 -0.38 -2.69
N GLY A 119 6.94 -1.59 -2.51
CA GLY A 119 7.71 -1.99 -1.33
C GLY A 119 6.90 -2.03 -0.03
N ALA A 120 5.58 -2.21 -0.10
CA ALA A 120 4.68 -2.19 1.06
C ALA A 120 5.04 -3.25 2.12
N LEU A 121 5.36 -4.48 1.69
CA LEU A 121 5.80 -5.56 2.59
C LEU A 121 7.04 -5.15 3.39
N ASN A 122 8.10 -4.75 2.68
CA ASN A 122 9.36 -4.35 3.30
C ASN A 122 9.17 -3.12 4.20
N TYR A 123 8.34 -2.16 3.78
CA TYR A 123 8.00 -1.02 4.62
C TYR A 123 7.37 -1.43 5.94
N ILE A 124 6.40 -2.36 5.93
CA ILE A 124 5.77 -2.86 7.17
C ILE A 124 6.81 -3.59 8.04
N LEU A 125 7.61 -4.47 7.45
CA LEU A 125 8.63 -5.25 8.16
C LEU A 125 9.74 -4.40 8.79
N ARG A 126 10.09 -3.24 8.20
CA ARG A 126 11.04 -2.29 8.80
C ARG A 126 10.59 -1.76 10.17
N HIS A 127 9.30 -1.89 10.51
CA HIS A 127 8.73 -1.45 11.78
C HIS A 127 8.39 -2.64 12.71
N ALA A 128 8.93 -3.83 12.43
CA ALA A 128 8.69 -5.06 13.19
C ALA A 128 8.78 -4.90 14.72
N ALA A 129 9.76 -4.13 15.19
CA ALA A 129 10.03 -3.93 16.61
C ALA A 129 9.09 -2.92 17.29
N THR A 130 8.38 -2.08 16.54
CA THR A 130 7.57 -0.98 17.11
C THR A 130 6.09 -1.09 16.77
N LEU A 131 5.75 -1.77 15.67
CA LEU A 131 4.39 -1.83 15.13
C LEU A 131 3.50 -2.75 15.97
N ALA A 132 2.70 -2.15 16.85
CA ALA A 132 1.78 -2.82 17.75
C ALA A 132 0.39 -3.08 17.13
N ARG A 133 -0.04 -2.25 16.17
CA ARG A 133 -1.32 -2.36 15.46
C ARG A 133 -1.16 -2.30 13.96
N LEU A 134 -1.75 -3.27 13.25
CA LEU A 134 -1.77 -3.33 11.79
C LEU A 134 -3.19 -3.55 11.29
N GLU A 135 -3.62 -2.70 10.35
CA GLU A 135 -4.88 -2.84 9.65
C GLU A 135 -4.63 -2.86 8.13
N LEU A 136 -5.09 -3.92 7.46
CA LEU A 136 -5.03 -4.03 6.00
C LEU A 136 -6.46 -4.19 5.47
N LEU A 137 -6.93 -3.13 4.81
CA LEU A 137 -8.32 -2.99 4.39
C LEU A 137 -8.40 -3.06 2.87
N ARG A 138 -8.88 -4.19 2.36
CA ARG A 138 -9.01 -4.47 0.93
C ARG A 138 -7.71 -4.34 0.15
N CYS A 139 -6.55 -4.51 0.79
CA CYS A 139 -5.27 -4.54 0.10
C CYS A 139 -5.19 -5.76 -0.83
N LYS A 140 -4.42 -5.68 -1.91
CA LYS A 140 -4.30 -6.72 -2.94
C LYS A 140 -2.84 -6.93 -3.31
N LEU A 141 -2.50 -8.08 -3.89
CA LEU A 141 -1.19 -8.29 -4.52
C LEU A 141 -1.28 -8.00 -6.01
N LEU A 142 -0.16 -7.66 -6.64
CA LEU A 142 -0.04 -7.76 -8.09
C LEU A 142 -0.16 -9.25 -8.49
N HIS A 143 -0.92 -9.54 -9.54
CA HIS A 143 -1.05 -10.90 -10.04
C HIS A 143 0.29 -11.40 -10.63
N PRO A 144 0.77 -12.61 -10.28
CA PRO A 144 2.11 -13.08 -10.64
C PRO A 144 2.35 -13.17 -12.16
N ASP A 145 1.31 -13.49 -12.94
CA ASP A 145 1.41 -13.54 -14.40
C ASP A 145 1.57 -12.17 -15.08
N PHE A 146 1.48 -11.07 -14.31
CA PHE A 146 1.58 -9.71 -14.84
C PHE A 146 2.83 -9.04 -14.29
N PRO A 147 3.79 -8.65 -15.15
CA PRO A 147 4.95 -7.91 -14.71
C PRO A 147 4.49 -6.56 -14.14
N SER A 148 5.16 -6.08 -13.08
CA SER A 148 4.91 -4.73 -12.60
C SER A 148 5.16 -3.74 -13.75
N PRO A 149 4.26 -2.79 -14.02
CA PRO A 149 4.41 -1.85 -15.12
C PRO A 149 5.66 -0.97 -14.97
N THR A 150 6.22 -0.90 -13.75
CA THR A 150 7.44 -0.16 -13.44
C THR A 150 8.68 -1.05 -13.29
N ALA A 151 8.55 -2.37 -13.46
CA ALA A 151 9.69 -3.28 -13.50
C ALA A 151 10.45 -3.07 -14.81
N HIS A 152 11.29 -2.03 -14.83
CA HIS A 152 12.46 -2.08 -15.69
C HIS A 152 13.28 -3.32 -15.29
N ALA A 153 14.03 -3.91 -16.21
CA ALA A 153 14.84 -5.09 -15.93
C ALA A 153 15.87 -4.78 -14.82
N TRP A 154 15.51 -5.04 -13.56
CA TRP A 154 16.40 -4.91 -12.39
C TRP A 154 16.78 -6.32 -11.94
N ASP A 155 18.02 -6.41 -11.48
CA ASP A 155 18.85 -7.61 -11.34
C ASP A 155 18.19 -8.76 -10.55
N GLU A 156 18.40 -10.00 -11.04
CA GLU A 156 17.97 -11.29 -10.47
C GLU A 156 18.36 -11.52 -8.99
N GLU A 157 19.12 -10.62 -8.37
CA GLU A 157 19.71 -10.77 -7.05
C GLU A 157 18.94 -10.05 -5.92
N SER A 158 17.84 -9.37 -6.25
CA SER A 158 16.98 -8.72 -5.27
C SER A 158 16.03 -9.73 -4.61
N SER A 159 16.01 -9.73 -3.27
CA SER A 159 15.25 -10.60 -2.35
C SER A 159 13.90 -11.12 -2.90
N PRO A 160 13.50 -12.39 -2.61
CA PRO A 160 12.28 -12.97 -3.15
C PRO A 160 11.09 -12.08 -2.78
N GLU A 161 10.51 -11.49 -3.82
CA GLU A 161 9.38 -10.60 -3.73
C GLU A 161 8.15 -11.37 -3.24
N PRO A 162 7.13 -10.70 -2.65
CA PRO A 162 5.94 -11.40 -2.22
C PRO A 162 5.13 -11.87 -3.43
N ASP A 163 5.44 -13.06 -3.92
CA ASP A 163 4.73 -13.69 -5.03
C ASP A 163 3.36 -14.24 -4.58
N SER A 164 3.10 -14.26 -3.27
CA SER A 164 1.85 -14.75 -2.71
C SER A 164 1.48 -14.13 -1.36
N TRP A 165 0.18 -14.17 -1.06
CA TRP A 165 -0.33 -13.80 0.25
C TRP A 165 0.10 -14.79 1.34
N GLU A 166 0.26 -16.07 0.99
CA GLU A 166 0.81 -17.07 1.92
C GLU A 166 2.19 -16.65 2.43
N TYR A 167 3.10 -16.33 1.52
CA TYR A 167 4.43 -15.83 1.87
C TYR A 167 4.34 -14.57 2.75
N THR A 168 3.54 -13.60 2.32
CA THR A 168 3.33 -12.34 3.05
C THR A 168 2.86 -12.57 4.49
N TRP A 169 1.84 -13.40 4.68
CA TRP A 169 1.29 -13.72 6.01
C TRP A 169 2.28 -14.47 6.89
N ASN A 170 3.00 -15.45 6.33
CA ASN A 170 4.02 -16.17 7.08
C ASN A 170 5.17 -15.24 7.52
N ARG A 171 5.61 -14.33 6.65
CA ARG A 171 6.63 -13.33 6.99
C ARG A 171 6.15 -12.37 8.07
N PHE A 172 4.90 -11.87 7.99
CA PHE A 172 4.36 -11.03 9.06
C PHE A 172 4.23 -11.76 10.39
N ALA A 173 3.79 -13.01 10.39
CA ALA A 173 3.69 -13.80 11.61
C ALA A 173 5.06 -14.00 12.28
N ALA A 174 6.08 -14.31 11.48
CA ALA A 174 7.45 -14.51 11.97
C ALA A 174 8.09 -13.21 12.48
N ASP A 175 8.00 -12.14 11.71
CA ASP A 175 8.86 -10.97 11.91
C ASP A 175 8.21 -9.84 12.71
N LEU A 176 6.88 -9.65 12.66
CA LEU A 176 6.21 -8.55 13.37
C LEU A 176 6.02 -8.87 14.85
N THR A 177 7.12 -9.01 15.58
CA THR A 177 7.17 -9.51 16.96
C THR A 177 6.45 -8.61 17.97
N ALA A 178 6.38 -7.29 17.71
CA ALA A 178 5.66 -6.34 18.57
C ALA A 178 4.15 -6.28 18.31
N LEU A 179 3.64 -6.96 17.27
CA LEU A 179 2.25 -6.83 16.82
C LEU A 179 1.29 -7.58 17.76
N VAL A 180 0.34 -6.84 18.33
CA VAL A 180 -0.66 -7.33 19.30
C VAL A 180 -2.11 -7.05 18.89
N ALA A 181 -2.31 -6.24 17.86
CA ALA A 181 -3.61 -5.93 17.30
C ALA A 181 -3.57 -6.02 15.76
N LEU A 182 -4.43 -6.87 15.19
CA LEU A 182 -4.50 -7.12 13.76
C LEU A 182 -5.94 -7.01 13.27
N HIS A 183 -6.16 -6.25 12.21
CA HIS A 183 -7.44 -6.19 11.51
C HIS A 183 -7.23 -6.35 10.01
N ILE A 184 -7.83 -7.40 9.44
CA ILE A 184 -7.75 -7.70 8.01
C ILE A 184 -9.18 -7.71 7.47
N ASP A 185 -9.44 -6.87 6.47
CA ASP A 185 -10.70 -6.86 5.72
C ASP A 185 -10.40 -7.20 4.27
N GLU A 186 -10.61 -8.45 3.86
CA GLU A 186 -10.40 -8.87 2.46
C GLU A 186 -11.61 -8.59 1.57
N HIS A 187 -12.77 -8.19 2.13
CA HIS A 187 -14.05 -8.26 1.44
C HIS A 187 -14.55 -6.90 0.93
N ARG A 188 -14.93 -6.87 -0.35
CA ARG A 188 -16.09 -6.11 -0.78
C ARG A 188 -17.28 -7.03 -0.76
N ARG A 189 -18.23 -6.74 0.13
CA ARG A 189 -19.59 -7.20 -0.12
C ARG A 189 -20.01 -6.57 -1.44
N ASP A 190 -20.44 -7.38 -2.38
CA ASP A 190 -21.01 -6.85 -3.61
C ASP A 190 -22.27 -6.03 -3.29
N ARG A 191 -22.89 -5.41 -4.31
CA ARG A 191 -24.15 -4.66 -4.12
C ARG A 191 -25.29 -5.51 -3.55
N TRP A 192 -25.14 -6.82 -3.48
CA TRP A 192 -26.12 -7.78 -2.98
C TRP A 192 -25.77 -8.37 -1.62
N GLY A 193 -24.68 -7.91 -0.99
CA GLY A 193 -24.25 -8.40 0.31
C GLY A 193 -23.53 -9.75 0.25
N HIS A 194 -23.32 -10.33 -0.93
CA HIS A 194 -22.57 -11.56 -1.07
C HIS A 194 -21.08 -11.27 -0.85
N ALA A 195 -20.41 -12.20 -0.18
CA ALA A 195 -18.96 -12.26 -0.21
C ALA A 195 -18.56 -12.58 -1.65
N SER A 196 -18.33 -11.54 -2.46
CA SER A 196 -17.65 -11.73 -3.73
C SER A 196 -16.29 -12.35 -3.39
N MET A 197 -15.93 -13.43 -4.07
CA MET A 197 -14.55 -13.88 -4.16
C MET A 197 -13.78 -12.83 -4.97
N GLU A 198 -13.70 -11.59 -4.46
CA GLU A 198 -12.87 -10.58 -5.08
C GLU A 198 -11.45 -11.12 -5.03
N SER A 199 -10.90 -11.33 -6.22
CA SER A 199 -9.52 -11.77 -6.42
C SER A 199 -8.62 -11.07 -5.42
N ARG A 200 -7.80 -11.83 -4.69
CA ARG A 200 -6.75 -11.29 -3.82
C ARG A 200 -5.63 -10.58 -4.61
N TYR A 201 -5.73 -10.63 -5.93
CA TYR A 201 -4.79 -10.11 -6.89
C TYR A 201 -5.46 -9.06 -7.79
N VAL A 202 -4.69 -8.06 -8.20
CA VAL A 202 -5.09 -7.07 -9.20
C VAL A 202 -4.25 -7.24 -10.46
N GLN A 203 -4.83 -6.84 -11.59
CA GLN A 203 -4.14 -6.75 -12.87
C GLN A 203 -3.99 -5.27 -13.25
N PRO A 204 -2.79 -4.82 -13.63
CA PRO A 204 -2.61 -3.49 -14.17
C PRO A 204 -3.20 -3.42 -15.58
N ILE A 205 -3.96 -2.37 -15.86
CA ILE A 205 -4.36 -1.96 -17.20
C ILE A 205 -3.82 -0.54 -17.48
N PRO A 206 -3.68 -0.12 -18.75
CA PRO A 206 -3.15 1.21 -19.06
C PRO A 206 -3.90 2.35 -18.37
N GLU A 207 -5.22 2.22 -18.21
CA GLU A 207 -6.10 3.23 -17.62
C GLU A 207 -6.24 3.13 -16.09
N GLY A 208 -5.58 2.16 -15.43
CA GLY A 208 -5.70 1.95 -13.99
C GLY A 208 -5.46 0.53 -13.49
N MET A 209 -6.03 0.19 -12.34
CA MET A 209 -6.05 -1.18 -11.82
C MET A 209 -7.45 -1.74 -11.98
N VAL A 210 -7.61 -2.82 -12.74
CA VAL A 210 -8.90 -3.51 -12.89
C VAL A 210 -8.84 -4.85 -12.17
N TYR A 211 -9.98 -5.21 -11.60
CA TYR A 211 -10.16 -6.55 -11.05
C TYR A 211 -10.13 -7.55 -12.19
N SER A 212 -9.24 -8.54 -12.10
CA SER A 212 -9.36 -9.74 -12.91
C SER A 212 -10.53 -10.57 -12.38
N GLU A 213 -11.77 -10.12 -12.61
CA GLU A 213 -12.98 -10.95 -12.47
C GLU A 213 -13.24 -11.75 -13.75
N VAL A 214 -12.49 -11.46 -14.82
CA VAL A 214 -12.91 -11.72 -16.19
C VAL A 214 -11.92 -12.70 -16.84
N TYR A 215 -12.33 -13.99 -16.85
CA TYR A 215 -11.89 -15.09 -17.73
C TYR A 215 -10.90 -16.16 -17.24
N TYR A 216 -10.30 -16.06 -16.06
CA TYR A 216 -9.56 -17.22 -15.54
C TYR A 216 -10.52 -18.15 -14.80
N THR A 217 -10.48 -19.44 -15.17
CA THR A 217 -11.10 -20.51 -14.38
C THR A 217 -10.81 -20.22 -12.93
N VAL A 218 -11.85 -20.11 -12.09
CA VAL A 218 -11.73 -19.92 -10.64
C VAL A 218 -10.62 -20.85 -10.16
N THR A 219 -9.40 -20.33 -10.03
CA THR A 219 -8.31 -21.12 -9.50
C THR A 219 -8.81 -21.41 -8.10
N PRO A 220 -9.06 -22.69 -7.75
CA PRO A 220 -9.68 -23.03 -6.47
C PRO A 220 -8.94 -22.24 -5.41
N CYS A 221 -9.67 -21.45 -4.60
CA CYS A 221 -9.08 -20.60 -3.57
C CYS A 221 -7.98 -21.39 -2.88
N ASN A 222 -6.71 -21.07 -3.17
CA ASN A 222 -5.61 -21.87 -2.69
C ASN A 222 -5.71 -21.84 -1.16
N ALA A 223 -5.89 -23.01 -0.55
CA ALA A 223 -6.13 -23.09 0.90
C ALA A 223 -4.95 -22.51 1.69
N ALA A 224 -3.75 -22.51 1.10
CA ALA A 224 -2.53 -22.11 1.77
C ALA A 224 -2.51 -20.63 2.21
N PRO A 225 -2.83 -19.63 1.37
CA PRO A 225 -3.07 -18.26 1.83
C PRO A 225 -4.12 -18.08 2.92
N VAL A 226 -5.16 -18.92 2.99
CA VAL A 226 -6.19 -18.87 4.04
C VAL A 226 -5.63 -19.43 5.35
N VAL A 227 -4.93 -20.56 5.29
CA VAL A 227 -4.26 -21.18 6.43
C VAL A 227 -3.19 -20.25 7.00
N ALA A 228 -2.36 -19.64 6.15
CA ALA A 228 -1.33 -18.69 6.56
C ALA A 228 -1.91 -17.46 7.26
N LEU A 229 -3.01 -16.88 6.73
CA LEU A 229 -3.71 -15.77 7.39
C LEU A 229 -4.23 -16.18 8.77
N ARG A 230 -4.84 -17.36 8.88
CA ARG A 230 -5.34 -17.88 10.15
C ARG A 230 -4.22 -18.07 11.16
N ASN A 231 -3.08 -18.63 10.74
CA ASN A 231 -1.92 -18.80 11.60
C ASN A 231 -1.41 -17.43 12.09
N PHE A 232 -1.31 -16.45 11.19
CA PHE A 232 -0.91 -15.09 11.56
C PHE A 232 -1.86 -14.47 12.59
N GLN A 233 -3.18 -14.60 12.40
CA GLN A 233 -4.18 -14.12 13.37
C GLN A 233 -4.03 -14.80 14.75
N LEU A 234 -3.81 -16.11 14.78
CA LEU A 234 -3.59 -16.86 16.02
C LEU A 234 -2.30 -16.41 16.72
N THR A 235 -1.22 -16.18 15.98
CA THR A 235 0.04 -15.66 16.51
C THR A 235 -0.14 -14.28 17.16
N VAL A 236 -0.85 -13.36 16.51
CA VAL A 236 -1.11 -12.03 17.08
C VAL A 236 -2.02 -12.11 18.31
N ALA A 237 -3.05 -12.97 18.28
CA ALA A 237 -3.94 -13.17 19.42
C ALA A 237 -3.17 -13.68 20.65
N ALA A 238 -2.28 -14.66 20.48
CA ALA A 238 -1.44 -15.16 21.57
C ALA A 238 -0.58 -14.05 22.21
N ARG A 239 0.10 -13.23 21.40
CA ARG A 239 0.87 -12.06 21.87
C ARG A 239 0.00 -11.05 22.62
N SER A 240 -1.22 -10.82 22.15
CA SER A 240 -2.18 -9.91 22.79
C SER A 240 -2.53 -10.36 24.21
N GLU A 241 -2.73 -11.66 24.43
CA GLU A 241 -3.03 -12.21 25.77
C GLU A 241 -1.80 -12.17 26.69
N GLU A 242 -0.60 -12.43 26.19
CA GLU A 242 0.65 -12.32 26.96
C GLU A 242 0.85 -10.91 27.52
N VAL A 243 0.62 -9.88 26.70
CA VAL A 243 0.74 -8.47 27.12
C VAL A 243 -0.32 -8.10 28.17
N ARG A 244 -1.55 -8.63 28.06
CA ARG A 244 -2.60 -8.40 29.06
C ARG A 244 -2.32 -9.10 30.38
N GLY A 245 -1.72 -10.29 30.37
CA GLY A 245 -1.36 -11.03 31.58
C GLY A 245 -0.17 -10.43 32.34
N ALA A 246 0.65 -9.62 31.68
CA ALA A 246 1.81 -8.95 32.28
C ALA A 246 1.51 -7.57 32.89
N SER A 247 0.31 -7.03 32.67
CA SER A 247 -0.15 -5.70 33.15
C SER A 247 -0.97 -5.82 34.44
#